data_AF-A0A2P5VK38-F1
#
_entry.id   AF-A0A2P5VK38-F1
#
_cell.length_a   1.000
_cell.length_b   1.000
_cell.length_c   1.000
_cell.angle_alpha   90.00
_cell.angle_beta   90.00
_cell.angle_gamma   90.00
#
_symmetry.space_group_name_H-M   'P 1'
#
loop_
_entity.id
_entity.type
_entity.pdbx_description
1 polymer ?
#
loop_
_entity_poly.entity_id
_entity_poly.type
_entity_poly.pdbx_seq_one_letter_code
_entity_poly.pdbx_strand_id
1 'polypeptide(L)' 'RNQYSVIIVNPDRHAHVKATLAQRFVEWLTDAPGQAAIDAVTMEGQRLFIPNATTTK' A
#
# COMPACT_ATOMS: atom_id res chain seq x y z
N ARG A 1 4.04 -15.41 7.75
CA ARG A 1 3.35 -14.44 6.87
C ARG A 1 3.97 -13.07 7.14
N ASN A 2 4.54 -12.42 6.13
CA ASN A 2 5.09 -11.08 6.27
C ASN A 2 3.96 -10.07 6.07
N GLN A 3 3.16 -9.83 7.12
CA GLN A 3 2.02 -8.93 7.04
C GLN A 3 2.46 -7.49 7.27
N TYR A 4 1.92 -6.59 6.45
CA TYR A 4 2.17 -5.16 6.53
C TYR A 4 0.86 -4.39 6.33
N SER A 5 0.85 -3.12 6.71
CA SER A 5 -0.32 -2.25 6.61
C SER A 5 0.09 -0.81 6.39
N VAL A 6 -0.79 -0.02 5.78
CA VAL A 6 -0.62 1.43 5.59
C VAL A 6 -1.75 2.16 6.30
N ILE A 7 -1.45 3.35 6.84
CA ILE A 7 -2.41 4.18 7.57
C ILE A 7 -2.27 5.61 7.06
N ILE A 8 -3.40 6.24 6.71
CA ILE A 8 -3.44 7.65 6.35
C ILE A 8 -3.37 8.49 7.63
N VAL A 9 -2.49 9.49 7.64
CA VAL A 9 -2.35 10.41 8.77
C VAL A 9 -3.51 11.39 8.79
N ASN A 10 -4.05 11.67 9.98
CA ASN A 10 -5.17 12.60 10.18
C ASN A 10 -4.78 14.04 9.75
N PRO A 11 -5.44 14.63 8.74
CA PRO A 11 -5.14 15.98 8.28
C PRO A 11 -5.57 17.09 9.25
N ASP A 12 -6.58 16.88 10.09
CA ASP A 12 -7.02 17.85 11.10
C ASP A 12 -5.95 18.09 12.15
N ARG A 13 -5.16 17.05 12.45
CA ARG A 13 -4.00 17.12 13.36
C ARG A 13 -2.72 17.54 12.66
N HIS A 14 -2.63 17.32 11.35
CA HIS A 14 -1.44 17.56 10.54
C HIS A 14 -1.83 18.20 9.19
N ALA A 15 -2.08 19.51 9.21
CA ALA A 15 -2.63 20.25 8.06
C ALA A 15 -1.77 20.21 6.77
N HIS A 16 -0.48 19.86 6.88
CA HIS A 16 0.41 19.71 5.72
C HIS A 16 0.30 18.34 5.03
N VAL A 17 -0.48 17.41 5.59
CA VAL A 17 -0.70 16.09 5.00
C VAL A 17 -1.55 16.24 3.74
N LYS A 18 -1.08 15.61 2.67
CA LYS A 18 -1.79 15.56 1.39
C LYS A 18 -2.83 14.43 1.38
N ALA A 19 -3.88 14.56 2.20
CA ALA A 19 -4.84 13.48 2.48
C ALA A 19 -5.47 12.89 1.21
N THR A 20 -5.85 13.72 0.24
CA THR A 20 -6.40 13.25 -1.05
C THR A 20 -5.41 12.38 -1.83
N LEU A 21 -4.12 12.73 -1.82
CA LEU A 21 -3.10 11.92 -2.50
C LEU A 21 -2.79 10.64 -1.73
N ALA A 22 -2.81 10.68 -0.39
CA ALA A 22 -2.66 9.50 0.44
C ALA A 22 -3.81 8.50 0.19
N GLN A 23 -5.04 8.98 0.05
CA GLN A 23 -6.19 8.15 -0.28
C GLN A 23 -6.03 7.47 -1.66
N ARG A 24 -5.65 8.24 -2.69
CA ARG A 24 -5.36 7.68 -4.03
C ARG A 24 -4.24 6.63 -4.00
N PHE A 25 -3.23 6.84 -3.16
CA PHE A 25 -2.16 5.87 -2.97
C PHE A 25 -2.67 4.58 -2.33
N VAL A 26 -3.51 4.66 -1.30
CA VAL A 26 -4.11 3.48 -0.66
C VAL A 26 -4.96 2.69 -1.64
N GLU A 27 -5.82 3.37 -2.41
CA GLU A 27 -6.65 2.76 -3.46
C GLU A 27 -5.79 1.97 -4.45
N TRP A 28 -4.78 2.63 -5.02
CA TRP A 28 -3.85 1.97 -5.94
C TRP A 28 -3.11 0.79 -5.28
N LEU A 29 -2.66 0.96 -4.03
CA LEU A 29 -1.91 -0.05 -3.30
C LEU A 29 -2.73 -1.32 -3.07
N THR A 30 -4.05 -1.19 -2.87
CA THR A 30 -4.97 -2.32 -2.65
C THR A 30 -5.52 -2.93 -3.94
N ASP A 31 -5.37 -2.25 -5.07
CA ASP A 31 -5.80 -2.73 -6.38
C ASP A 31 -4.81 -3.70 -7.04
N ALA A 32 -5.27 -4.36 -8.11
CA ALA A 32 -4.48 -5.33 -8.87
C ALA A 32 -3.07 -4.83 -9.27
N PRO A 33 -2.90 -3.63 -9.88
CA PRO A 33 -1.56 -3.11 -10.19
C PRO A 33 -0.68 -2.90 -8.95
N GLY A 34 -1.22 -2.42 -7.83
CA GLY A 34 -0.46 -2.23 -6.61
C GLY A 34 -0.02 -3.55 -5.98
N GLN A 35 -0.92 -4.52 -5.89
CA GLN A 35 -0.59 -5.85 -5.39
C GLN A 35 0.46 -6.54 -6.28
N ALA A 36 0.36 -6.40 -7.61
CA ALA A 36 1.37 -6.94 -8.54
C ALA A 36 2.75 -6.28 -8.37
N ALA A 37 2.80 -4.97 -8.15
CA ALA A 37 4.04 -4.25 -7.89
C ALA A 37 4.73 -4.72 -6.60
N ILE A 38 3.95 -5.01 -5.55
CA ILE A 38 4.48 -5.53 -4.29
C ILE A 38 4.99 -6.97 -4.45
N ASP A 39 4.26 -7.82 -5.19
CA ASP A 39 4.63 -9.22 -5.42
C ASP A 39 5.95 -9.38 -6.21
N ALA A 40 6.29 -8.37 -7.02
CA ALA A 40 7.50 -8.32 -7.83
C ALA A 40 8.77 -7.93 -7.03
N VAL A 41 8.63 -7.48 -5.77
CA VAL A 41 9.78 -7.06 -4.97
C VAL A 41 10.60 -8.27 -4.54
N THR A 42 11.83 -8.31 -5.02
CA THR A 42 12.81 -9.36 -4.73
C THR A 42 14.14 -8.78 -4.28
N MET A 43 14.84 -9.50 -3.42
CA MET A 43 16.20 -9.20 -2.98
C MET A 43 16.96 -10.53 -2.86
N GLU A 44 18.17 -10.59 -3.40
CA GLU A 44 18.98 -11.82 -3.42
C GLU A 44 18.22 -13.06 -3.95
N GLY A 45 17.33 -12.85 -4.93
CA GLY A 45 16.53 -13.92 -5.53
C GLY A 45 15.36 -14.42 -4.66
N GLN A 46 15.10 -13.80 -3.51
CA GLN A 46 13.97 -14.12 -2.64
C GLN A 46 12.86 -13.08 -2.74
N ARG A 47 11.61 -13.52 -2.77
CA ARG A 47 10.44 -12.64 -2.65
C ARG A 47 10.34 -12.12 -1.22
N LEU A 48 10.34 -10.81 -1.05
CA LEU A 48 10.33 -10.18 0.28
C LEU A 48 8.92 -9.97 0.84
N PHE A 49 7.93 -9.71 -0.03
CA PHE A 49 6.58 -9.36 0.37
C PHE A 49 5.56 -10.31 -0.25
N ILE A 50 4.51 -10.60 0.51
CA ILE A 50 3.39 -11.44 0.04
C ILE A 50 2.12 -10.59 0.18
N PRO A 51 1.65 -9.98 -0.93
CA PRO A 51 0.44 -9.16 -0.92
C PRO A 51 -0.79 -9.99 -0.54
N ASN A 52 -1.67 -9.39 0.26
CA ASN A 52 -2.88 -10.04 0.77
C ASN A 52 -4.10 -9.12 0.84
N ALA A 53 -4.09 -7.98 0.13
CA ALA A 53 -5.27 -7.14 0.05
C ALA A 53 -6.34 -7.86 -0.79
N THR A 54 -7.55 -7.97 -0.24
CA THR A 54 -8.72 -8.34 -1.03
C THR A 54 -9.15 -7.10 -1.79
N THR A 55 -9.08 -7.14 -3.13
CA THR A 55 -9.52 -6.04 -4.01
C THR A 55 -10.88 -5.55 -3.55
N THR A 56 -10.92 -4.36 -2.95
CA THR A 56 -12.17 -3.71 -2.59
C THR A 56 -12.61 -2.96 -3.82
N LYS A 57 -13.35 -3.68 -4.67
CA LYS A 57 -13.85 -3.17 -5.94
C LYS A 57 -14.92 -2.11 -5.73
#